data_AF-A0ABD3BT75-F1
#
_entry.id   AF-A0ABD3BT75-F1
#
_cell.length_a   1.000
_cell.length_b   1.000
_cell.length_c   1.000
_cell.angle_alpha   90.00
_cell.angle_beta   90.00
_cell.angle_gamma   90.00
#
_symmetry.space_group_name_H-M   'P 1'
#
loop_
_entity.id
_entity.type
_entity.pdbx_description
1 polymer ?
#
loop_
_entity_poly.entity_id
_entity_poly.type
_entity_poly.pdbx_seq_one_letter_code
_entity_poly.pdbx_strand_id
1 'polypeptide(L)'
;MATPPQAEPTKKLNWFRLGYNKHSDTTNEARSVLLIVTTLITAVTFQAGINPPGGVWQDDKDTHKAGRAIYSSQSGAFHAFLVSNTLAFSTSILVLVSLTYRFPFQVELWGAILSMFVTYGASIFAIAPHESVKYRYLLATAAGPFGIRLLVEIVRYLIKKRGK
;
A
#
# COMPACT_ATOMS: atom_id res chain seq x y z
N MET A 1 -13.61 -59.49 7.08
CA MET A 1 -12.47 -58.56 6.98
C MET A 1 -13.06 -57.17 6.78
N ALA A 2 -13.15 -56.37 7.85
CA ALA A 2 -13.77 -55.05 7.78
C ALA A 2 -12.82 -54.07 7.11
N THR A 3 -13.31 -53.32 6.12
CA THR A 3 -12.57 -52.24 5.47
C THR A 3 -12.36 -51.09 6.46
N PRO A 4 -11.14 -50.54 6.58
CA PRO A 4 -10.89 -49.44 7.50
C PRO A 4 -11.62 -48.17 7.03
N PRO A 5 -12.07 -47.31 7.97
CA PRO A 5 -12.76 -46.07 7.65
C PRO A 5 -11.85 -45.14 6.85
N GLN A 6 -12.38 -44.63 5.72
CA GLN A 6 -11.73 -43.62 4.88
C GLN A 6 -11.60 -42.32 5.69
N ALA A 7 -10.38 -41.85 5.91
CA ALA A 7 -10.12 -40.60 6.60
C ALA A 7 -10.61 -39.41 5.75
N GLU A 8 -11.50 -38.57 6.30
CA GLU A 8 -11.87 -37.31 5.65
C GLU A 8 -10.65 -36.38 5.54
N PRO A 9 -10.39 -35.76 4.37
CA PRO A 9 -9.32 -34.79 4.25
C PRO A 9 -9.62 -33.58 5.13
N THR A 10 -8.69 -33.31 6.05
CA THR A 10 -8.79 -32.22 7.03
C THR A 10 -9.05 -30.87 6.35
N LYS A 11 -10.21 -30.27 6.62
CA LYS A 11 -10.66 -28.92 6.17
C LYS A 11 -9.71 -27.75 6.53
N LYS A 12 -8.55 -28.01 7.14
CA LYS A 12 -7.67 -27.02 7.75
C LYS A 12 -6.48 -26.62 6.84
N LEU A 13 -6.69 -26.30 5.57
CA LEU A 13 -5.70 -25.48 4.83
C LEU A 13 -6.21 -24.79 3.55
N ASN A 14 -7.53 -24.63 3.37
CA ASN A 14 -8.07 -24.06 2.13
C ASN A 14 -8.42 -22.56 2.20
N TRP A 15 -8.31 -21.91 3.36
CA TRP A 15 -8.64 -20.48 3.49
C TRP A 15 -7.53 -19.53 3.00
N PHE A 16 -6.26 -19.96 3.05
CA PHE A 16 -5.13 -19.19 2.51
C PHE A 16 -5.11 -19.15 0.99
N ARG A 17 -5.79 -20.11 0.34
CA ARG A 17 -6.19 -19.95 -1.05
C ARG A 17 -7.43 -19.09 -1.02
N LEU A 18 -7.23 -17.77 -1.08
CA LEU A 18 -8.27 -16.88 -1.61
C LEU A 18 -8.84 -17.63 -2.83
N GLY A 19 -10.14 -17.94 -2.84
CA GLY A 19 -10.78 -18.89 -3.75
C GLY A 19 -10.80 -18.45 -5.21
N TYR A 20 -9.75 -17.77 -5.67
CA TYR A 20 -9.46 -17.41 -7.04
C TYR A 20 -9.19 -18.68 -7.83
N ASN A 21 -10.24 -19.19 -8.45
CA ASN A 21 -10.13 -20.31 -9.34
C ASN A 21 -9.94 -19.73 -10.75
N LYS A 22 -8.67 -19.70 -11.17
CA LYS A 22 -8.24 -19.20 -12.50
C LYS A 22 -9.02 -19.81 -13.67
N HIS A 23 -9.68 -20.96 -13.46
CA HIS A 23 -10.48 -21.66 -14.45
C HIS A 23 -11.97 -21.26 -14.49
N SER A 24 -12.51 -20.64 -13.43
CA SER A 24 -13.91 -20.18 -13.37
C SER A 24 -14.05 -18.66 -13.35
N ASP A 25 -13.08 -17.95 -12.79
CA ASP A 25 -13.22 -16.51 -12.53
C ASP A 25 -12.77 -15.71 -13.75
N THR A 26 -13.65 -14.82 -14.22
CA THR A 26 -13.32 -13.96 -15.36
C THR A 26 -12.33 -12.89 -14.91
N THR A 27 -11.42 -12.47 -15.81
CA THR A 27 -10.45 -11.37 -15.54
C THR A 27 -11.13 -10.11 -15.00
N ASN A 28 -12.39 -9.85 -15.37
CA ASN A 28 -13.18 -8.72 -14.90
C ASN A 28 -13.66 -8.86 -13.45
N GLU A 29 -14.00 -10.06 -12.99
CA GLU A 29 -14.41 -10.31 -11.60
C GLU A 29 -13.22 -10.14 -10.67
N ALA A 30 -12.09 -10.72 -11.04
CA ALA A 30 -10.82 -10.54 -10.34
C ALA A 30 -10.42 -9.05 -10.25
N ARG A 31 -10.54 -8.32 -11.37
CA ARG A 31 -10.28 -6.88 -11.43
C ARG A 31 -11.21 -6.09 -10.50
N SER A 32 -12.48 -6.46 -10.42
CA SER A 32 -13.47 -5.80 -9.56
C SER A 32 -13.17 -6.01 -8.08
N VAL A 33 -12.87 -7.25 -7.68
CA VAL A 33 -12.46 -7.56 -6.29
C VAL A 33 -11.16 -6.84 -5.93
N LEU A 34 -10.17 -6.86 -6.82
CA LEU A 34 -8.90 -6.15 -6.60
C LEU A 34 -9.11 -4.64 -6.49
N LEU A 35 -9.99 -4.03 -7.28
CA LEU A 35 -10.32 -2.60 -7.17
C LEU A 35 -10.89 -2.27 -5.79
N ILE A 36 -11.82 -3.09 -5.28
CA ILE A 36 -12.41 -2.90 -3.95
C ILE A 36 -11.34 -3.03 -2.86
N VAL A 37 -10.59 -4.13 -2.86
CA VAL A 37 -9.56 -4.41 -1.85
C VAL A 37 -8.48 -3.32 -1.86
N THR A 38 -8.03 -2.93 -3.05
CA THR A 38 -6.98 -1.92 -3.19
C THR A 38 -7.47 -0.55 -2.75
N THR A 39 -8.68 -0.15 -3.14
CA THR A 39 -9.30 1.12 -2.69
C THR A 39 -9.42 1.15 -1.17
N LEU A 40 -9.85 0.05 -0.55
CA LEU A 40 -9.95 -0.06 0.90
C LEU A 40 -8.59 0.11 1.57
N ILE A 41 -7.54 -0.56 1.07
CA ILE A 41 -6.17 -0.41 1.59
C ILE A 41 -5.70 1.04 1.44
N THR A 42 -5.91 1.66 0.29
CA THR A 42 -5.56 3.08 0.05
C THR A 42 -6.28 3.99 1.04
N ALA A 43 -7.58 3.79 1.27
CA ALA A 43 -8.35 4.60 2.20
C ALA A 43 -7.88 4.43 3.66
N VAL A 44 -7.69 3.18 4.12
CA VAL A 44 -7.24 2.88 5.48
C VAL A 44 -5.85 3.46 5.74
N THR A 45 -4.93 3.28 4.80
CA THR A 45 -3.55 3.77 4.95
C THR A 45 -3.47 5.29 4.90
N PHE A 46 -4.30 5.94 4.07
CA PHE A 46 -4.42 7.40 4.06
C PHE A 46 -4.93 7.93 5.39
N GLN A 47 -6.02 7.37 5.90
CA GLN A 47 -6.58 7.74 7.20
C GLN A 47 -5.56 7.57 8.34
N ALA A 48 -4.84 6.44 8.36
CA ALA A 48 -3.78 6.19 9.34
C ALA A 48 -2.58 7.13 9.21
N GLY A 49 -2.29 7.62 7.99
CA GLY A 49 -1.19 8.57 7.74
C GLY A 49 -1.52 9.99 8.21
N ILE A 50 -2.75 10.45 7.98
CA ILE A 50 -3.18 11.80 8.37
C ILE A 50 -3.61 11.89 9.84
N ASN A 51 -4.04 10.76 10.42
CA ASN A 51 -4.42 10.64 11.82
C ASN A 51 -3.46 9.66 12.51
N PRO A 52 -2.27 10.12 12.93
CA PRO A 52 -1.29 9.26 13.57
C PRO A 52 -1.86 8.65 14.86
N PRO A 53 -1.45 7.43 15.24
CA PRO A 53 -1.82 6.84 16.51
C PRO A 53 -1.53 7.79 17.68
N GLY A 54 -2.47 7.96 18.60
CA GLY A 54 -2.34 8.91 19.71
C GLY A 54 -2.51 10.39 19.32
N GLY A 55 -2.73 10.70 18.03
CA GLY A 55 -3.01 12.04 17.55
C GLY A 55 -1.78 12.94 17.45
N VAL A 56 -2.05 14.25 17.38
CA VAL A 56 -1.05 15.30 17.31
C VAL A 56 -1.14 16.21 18.52
N TRP A 57 -0.01 16.81 18.90
CA TRP A 57 0.01 17.85 19.92
C TRP A 57 -0.85 19.05 19.51
N GLN A 58 -1.57 19.65 20.47
CA GLN A 58 -2.48 20.77 20.23
C GLN A 58 -1.89 22.12 20.68
N ASP A 59 -0.76 22.08 21.38
CA ASP A 59 -0.05 23.22 21.93
C ASP A 59 1.45 23.12 21.66
N ASP A 60 2.14 24.25 21.86
CA ASP A 60 3.59 24.35 21.78
C ASP A 60 4.18 24.36 23.19
N LYS A 61 5.18 23.49 23.44
CA LYS A 61 6.00 23.45 24.68
C LYS A 61 7.46 23.20 24.34
N ASP A 62 8.35 23.32 25.33
CA ASP A 62 9.78 23.05 25.13
C ASP A 62 10.07 21.63 24.61
N THR A 63 9.19 20.66 24.88
CA THR A 63 9.35 19.26 24.47
C THR A 63 8.62 18.90 23.17
N HIS A 64 7.69 19.71 22.68
CA HIS A 64 6.88 19.39 21.49
C HIS A 64 6.25 20.60 20.82
N LYS A 65 5.85 20.43 19.56
CA LYS A 65 5.17 21.46 18.77
C LYS A 65 3.79 21.02 18.32
N ALA A 66 2.86 21.94 18.26
CA ALA A 66 1.52 21.72 17.77
C ALA A 66 1.56 21.14 16.35
N GLY A 67 0.68 20.17 16.07
CA GLY A 67 0.59 19.47 14.79
C GLY A 67 1.60 18.32 14.62
N ARG A 68 2.62 18.17 15.48
CA ARG A 68 3.52 17.01 15.46
C ARG A 68 2.84 15.79 16.09
N ALA A 69 3.10 14.60 15.55
CA ALA A 69 2.58 13.35 16.11
C ALA A 69 3.06 13.15 17.55
N ILE A 70 2.14 12.83 18.45
CA ILE A 70 2.49 12.39 19.82
C ILE A 70 3.31 11.10 19.75
N TYR A 71 2.96 10.21 18.82
CA TYR A 71 3.66 8.94 18.60
C TYR A 71 5.12 9.10 18.18
N SER A 72 5.52 10.27 17.66
CA SER A 72 6.92 10.53 17.28
C SER A 72 7.91 10.48 18.46
N SER A 73 7.42 10.57 19.70
CA SER A 73 8.21 10.35 20.93
C SER A 73 8.83 8.95 21.01
N GLN A 74 8.20 7.93 20.40
CA GLN A 74 8.73 6.58 20.28
C GLN A 74 9.36 6.37 18.89
N SER A 75 10.55 6.93 18.67
CA SER A 75 11.13 7.04 17.32
C SER A 75 11.23 5.72 16.54
N GLY A 76 11.49 4.58 17.20
CA GLY A 76 11.61 3.28 16.52
C GLY A 76 10.26 2.76 15.99
N ALA A 77 9.26 2.70 16.86
CA ALA A 77 7.92 2.22 16.53
C ALA A 77 7.21 3.15 15.54
N PHE A 78 7.34 4.47 15.73
CA PHE A 78 6.81 5.47 14.81
C PHE A 78 7.40 5.34 13.40
N HIS A 79 8.70 5.09 13.29
CA HIS A 79 9.35 4.89 11.99
C HIS A 79 8.88 3.61 11.30
N ALA A 80 8.82 2.49 12.03
CA ALA A 80 8.32 1.23 11.49
C ALA A 80 6.87 1.35 11.01
N PHE A 81 6.02 2.05 11.77
CA PHE A 81 4.65 2.38 11.38
C PHE A 81 4.61 3.20 10.09
N LEU A 82 5.33 4.32 10.02
CA LEU A 82 5.34 5.20 8.85
C LEU A 82 5.83 4.49 7.59
N VAL A 83 6.91 3.71 7.69
CA VAL A 83 7.47 2.94 6.56
C VAL A 83 6.45 1.92 6.07
N SER A 84 5.88 1.13 6.97
CA SER A 84 4.91 0.09 6.61
C SER A 84 3.65 0.67 5.99
N ASN A 85 3.12 1.75 6.58
CA ASN A 85 1.92 2.43 6.09
C ASN A 85 2.15 3.08 4.72
N THR A 86 3.28 3.76 4.54
CA THR A 86 3.64 4.42 3.26
C THR A 86 3.86 3.40 2.15
N LEU A 87 4.48 2.26 2.47
CA LEU A 87 4.70 1.18 1.52
C LEU A 87 3.38 0.57 1.05
N ALA A 88 2.46 0.31 1.98
CA ALA A 88 1.13 -0.21 1.68
C ALA A 88 0.31 0.78 0.84
N PHE A 89 0.31 2.07 1.22
CA PHE A 89 -0.35 3.14 0.46
C PHE A 89 0.20 3.22 -0.98
N SER A 90 1.52 3.30 -1.14
CA SER A 90 2.18 3.44 -2.44
C SER A 90 1.94 2.22 -3.35
N THR A 91 2.03 1.02 -2.77
CA THR A 91 1.75 -0.23 -3.50
C THR A 91 0.28 -0.31 -3.94
N SER A 92 -0.65 0.10 -3.08
CA SER A 92 -2.07 0.12 -3.41
C SER A 92 -2.38 1.11 -4.55
N ILE A 93 -1.81 2.32 -4.52
CA ILE A 93 -1.97 3.29 -5.61
C ILE A 93 -1.44 2.75 -6.94
N LEU A 94 -0.28 2.07 -6.94
CA LEU A 94 0.24 1.43 -8.14
C LEU A 94 -0.73 0.39 -8.72
N VAL A 95 -1.36 -0.40 -7.86
CA VAL A 95 -2.35 -1.39 -8.28
C VAL A 95 -3.61 -0.69 -8.80
N LEU A 96 -4.11 0.38 -8.15
CA LEU A 96 -5.23 1.20 -8.63
C LEU A 96 -4.97 1.77 -10.03
N VAL A 97 -3.81 2.41 -10.23
CA VAL A 97 -3.44 2.97 -11.55
C VAL A 97 -3.38 1.87 -12.61
N SER A 98 -2.85 0.69 -12.27
CA SER A 98 -2.82 -0.47 -13.19
C SER A 98 -4.20 -0.97 -13.57
N LEU A 99 -5.07 -1.14 -12.57
CA LEU A 99 -6.42 -1.64 -12.76
C LEU A 99 -7.30 -0.63 -13.48
N THR A 100 -6.96 0.66 -13.45
CA THR A 100 -7.81 1.74 -13.99
C THR A 100 -7.37 2.26 -15.35
N TYR A 101 -6.24 1.79 -15.90
CA TYR A 101 -5.65 2.24 -17.17
C TYR A 101 -6.56 2.15 -18.43
N ARG A 102 -7.67 1.42 -18.38
CA ARG A 102 -8.61 1.28 -19.51
C ARG A 102 -10.02 1.82 -19.21
N PHE A 103 -10.18 2.64 -18.17
CA PHE A 103 -11.47 3.24 -17.84
C PHE A 103 -11.71 4.53 -18.62
N PRO A 104 -12.98 4.86 -18.95
CA PRO A 104 -13.31 6.08 -19.69
C PRO A 104 -12.98 7.37 -18.92
N PHE A 105 -13.01 7.35 -17.58
CA PHE A 105 -12.72 8.49 -16.68
C PHE A 105 -11.30 8.45 -16.09
N GLN A 106 -10.32 7.98 -16.87
CA GLN A 106 -8.96 7.74 -16.39
C GLN A 106 -8.24 9.02 -15.94
N VAL A 107 -8.44 10.14 -16.63
CA VAL A 107 -7.68 11.38 -16.36
C VAL A 107 -8.15 12.02 -15.05
N GLU A 108 -9.46 12.08 -14.84
CA GLU A 108 -10.06 12.58 -13.60
C GLU A 108 -9.63 11.72 -12.41
N LEU A 109 -9.67 10.39 -12.59
CA LEU A 109 -9.26 9.46 -11.54
C LEU A 109 -7.76 9.56 -11.23
N TRP A 110 -6.91 9.67 -12.24
CA TRP A 110 -5.47 9.81 -12.03
C TRP A 110 -5.11 11.15 -11.41
N GLY A 111 -5.81 12.22 -11.78
CA GLY A 111 -5.73 13.52 -11.12
C GLY A 111 -6.09 13.43 -9.64
N ALA A 112 -7.18 12.74 -9.30
CA ALA A 112 -7.60 12.52 -7.92
C ALA A 112 -6.58 11.68 -7.13
N ILE A 113 -6.08 10.58 -7.71
CA ILE A 113 -5.04 9.73 -7.10
C ILE A 113 -3.75 10.52 -6.85
N LEU A 114 -3.32 11.33 -7.83
CA LEU A 114 -2.13 12.17 -7.70
C LEU A 114 -2.31 13.22 -6.61
N SER A 115 -3.44 13.92 -6.58
CA SER A 115 -3.79 14.87 -5.53
C SER A 115 -3.76 14.20 -4.15
N MET A 116 -4.35 13.02 -4.03
CA MET A 116 -4.36 12.24 -2.79
C MET A 116 -2.94 11.88 -2.34
N PHE A 117 -2.07 11.43 -3.25
CA PHE A 117 -0.67 11.13 -2.97
C PHE A 117 0.09 12.36 -2.44
N VAL A 118 -0.13 13.52 -3.05
CA VAL A 118 0.45 14.80 -2.60
C VAL A 118 -0.02 15.15 -1.20
N THR A 119 -1.34 15.09 -0.93
CA THR A 119 -1.88 15.39 0.40
C THR A 119 -1.38 14.43 1.48
N TYR A 120 -1.18 13.15 1.15
CA TYR A 120 -0.57 12.18 2.05
C TYR A 120 0.87 12.58 2.39
N GLY A 121 1.69 12.87 1.37
CA GLY A 121 3.07 13.31 1.57
C GLY A 121 3.18 14.59 2.40
N ALA A 122 2.32 15.58 2.13
CA ALA A 122 2.24 16.82 2.89
C ALA A 122 1.86 16.56 4.36
N SER A 123 0.90 15.67 4.62
CA SER A 123 0.50 15.30 5.97
C SER A 123 1.63 14.63 6.74
N ILE A 124 2.35 13.67 6.14
CA ILE A 124 3.48 13.05 6.83
C ILE A 124 4.58 14.06 7.11
N PHE A 125 4.83 15.01 6.20
CA PHE A 125 5.79 16.10 6.41
C PHE A 125 5.39 17.02 7.57
N ALA A 126 4.10 17.36 7.68
CA ALA A 126 3.57 18.18 8.77
C ALA A 126 3.70 17.48 10.13
N ILE A 127 3.45 16.17 10.17
CA ILE A 127 3.32 15.41 11.42
C ILE A 127 4.66 14.86 11.94
N ALA A 128 5.59 14.49 11.04
CA ALA A 128 6.88 13.88 11.41
C ALA A 128 7.97 14.93 11.68
N PRO A 129 8.69 14.87 12.82
CA PRO A 129 9.76 15.83 13.13
C PRO A 129 10.87 15.84 12.06
N HIS A 130 11.41 17.04 11.75
CA HIS A 130 12.45 17.24 10.72
C HIS A 130 13.82 16.71 11.16
N GLU A 131 13.95 15.40 11.22
CA GLU A 131 15.24 14.70 11.18
C GLU A 131 15.50 14.33 9.70
N SER A 132 16.26 15.16 8.99
CA SER A 132 16.44 15.09 7.53
C SER A 132 16.76 13.70 6.98
N VAL A 133 17.48 12.87 7.76
CA VAL A 133 17.86 11.50 7.37
C VAL A 133 16.66 10.55 7.37
N LYS A 134 15.76 10.62 8.36
CA LYS A 134 14.58 9.74 8.48
C LYS A 134 13.57 10.01 7.37
N TYR A 135 13.49 11.27 6.93
CA TYR A 135 12.62 11.70 5.83
C TYR A 135 13.07 11.16 4.46
N ARG A 136 14.38 11.12 4.19
CA ARG A 136 14.92 10.55 2.94
C ARG A 136 14.54 9.07 2.78
N TYR A 137 14.61 8.29 3.86
CA TYR A 137 14.20 6.89 3.85
C TYR A 137 12.70 6.74 3.57
N LEU A 138 11.86 7.60 4.14
CA LEU A 138 10.43 7.58 3.89
C LEU A 138 10.09 7.86 2.41
N LEU A 139 10.74 8.86 1.80
CA LEU A 139 10.60 9.14 0.37
C LEU A 139 11.06 7.96 -0.49
N ALA A 140 12.17 7.32 -0.12
CA ALA A 140 12.66 6.13 -0.80
C ALA A 140 11.67 4.96 -0.68
N THR A 141 11.03 4.77 0.48
CA THR A 141 9.97 3.77 0.67
C THR A 141 8.75 4.05 -0.22
N ALA A 142 8.34 5.32 -0.35
CA ALA A 142 7.22 5.68 -1.22
C ALA A 142 7.53 5.41 -2.71
N ALA A 143 8.75 5.71 -3.16
CA ALA A 143 9.20 5.48 -4.53
C ALA A 143 9.53 4.02 -4.84
N GLY A 144 9.84 3.21 -3.81
CA GLY A 144 10.33 1.84 -3.94
C GLY A 144 9.45 0.94 -4.82
N PRO A 145 8.14 0.81 -4.54
CA PRO A 145 7.22 0.02 -5.37
C PRO A 145 7.20 0.45 -6.84
N PHE A 146 7.32 1.75 -7.13
CA PHE A 146 7.35 2.28 -8.50
C PHE A 146 8.65 1.88 -9.20
N GLY A 147 9.78 1.99 -8.49
CA GLY A 147 11.10 1.57 -8.98
C GLY A 147 11.18 0.07 -9.29
N ILE A 148 10.63 -0.78 -8.40
CA ILE A 148 10.56 -2.23 -8.62
C ILE A 148 9.75 -2.55 -9.87
N ARG A 149 8.60 -1.90 -10.05
CA ARG A 149 7.75 -2.11 -11.23
C ARG A 149 8.48 -1.71 -12.52
N LEU A 150 9.12 -0.54 -12.53
CA LEU A 150 9.90 -0.05 -13.67
C LEU A 150 11.05 -1.00 -13.99
N LEU A 151 11.74 -1.52 -12.97
CA LEU A 151 12.78 -2.55 -13.14
C LEU A 151 12.23 -3.82 -13.78
N VAL A 152 11.09 -4.33 -13.32
CA VAL A 152 10.45 -5.52 -13.90
C VAL A 152 10.08 -5.30 -15.37
N GLU A 153 9.55 -4.12 -15.71
CA GLU A 153 9.21 -3.77 -17.09
C GLU A 153 10.46 -3.68 -17.99
N ILE A 154 11.54 -3.06 -17.50
CA ILE A 154 12.83 -3.00 -18.21
C ILE A 154 13.41 -4.39 -18.41
N VAL A 155 13.44 -5.25 -17.39
CA VAL A 155 13.95 -6.62 -17.49
C VAL A 155 13.15 -7.42 -18.52
N ARG A 156 11.81 -7.34 -18.48
CA ARG A 156 10.95 -7.99 -19.48
C ARG A 156 11.22 -7.49 -20.89
N TYR A 157 11.40 -6.17 -21.05
CA TYR A 157 11.75 -5.57 -22.33
C TYR A 157 13.10 -6.07 -22.84
N LEU A 158 14.13 -6.11 -21.99
CA LEU A 158 15.47 -6.58 -22.34
C LEU A 158 15.49 -8.07 -22.70
N ILE A 159 14.77 -8.92 -21.96
CA ILE A 159 14.64 -10.36 -22.29
C ILE A 159 13.98 -10.52 -23.66
N LYS A 160 12.88 -9.80 -23.92
CA LYS A 160 12.18 -9.83 -25.20
C LYS A 160 13.07 -9.32 -26.35
N LYS A 161 13.92 -8.32 -26.10
CA LYS A 161 14.87 -7.78 -27.08
C LYS A 161 16.02 -8.76 -27.37
N ARG A 162 16.51 -9.51 -26.38
CA ARG A 162 17.57 -10.52 -26.58
C ARG A 162 17.07 -11.83 -27.20
N GLY A 163 15.77 -12.12 -27.14
CA GLY A 163 15.16 -13.29 -27.78
C GLY A 163 14.77 -13.08 -29.25
N LYS A 164 15.12 -11.94 -29.84
CA LYS A 164 15.03 -11.63 -31.28
C LYS A 164 16.44 -11.45 -31.83
#